data_AF-A0A7S2NUC0-F1
#
_entry.id   AF-A0A7S2NUC0-F1
#
_cell.length_a   1.000
_cell.length_b   1.000
_cell.length_c   1.000
_cell.angle_alpha   90.00
_cell.angle_beta   90.00
_cell.angle_gamma   90.00
#
_symmetry.space_group_name_H-M   'P 1'
#
loop_
_entity.id
_entity.type
_entity.pdbx_description
1 polymer ?
#
loop_
_entity_poly.entity_id
_entity_poly.type
_entity_poly.pdbx_seq_one_letter_code
_entity_poly.pdbx_strand_id
1 'polypeptide(L)'
;MRIALPRARACGVQAEALKKAQGKLRQVTATRRVSTAVSGMDELALRSSLARAREHNVEHGIVEEAEGALKRIAAINSLAAAVCGSDENALEQALDRARGAGVQGDSLAEGREALARLKASRELSAASDAGDQHGLEAAIARAKVAGVSTSEVHVAESVAARMAARTQLEDAAACGDLVAL
;
A
#
# COMPACT_ATOMS: atom_id res chain seq x y z
N MET A 1 39.07 -11.73 -13.46
CA MET A 1 39.83 -10.83 -12.55
C MET A 1 40.40 -11.47 -11.27
N ARG A 2 39.97 -12.67 -10.83
CA ARG A 2 40.55 -13.38 -9.65
C ARG A 2 42.06 -13.69 -9.75
N ILE A 3 42.66 -13.60 -10.95
CA ILE A 3 44.06 -13.94 -11.24
C ILE A 3 45.00 -12.72 -11.14
N ALA A 4 44.47 -11.50 -11.07
CA ALA A 4 45.29 -10.27 -11.10
C ALA A 4 46.00 -9.97 -9.77
N LEU A 5 45.36 -10.27 -8.63
CA LEU A 5 45.92 -10.02 -7.29
C LEU A 5 47.12 -10.93 -6.95
N PRO A 6 47.08 -12.25 -7.25
CA PRO A 6 48.26 -13.11 -7.06
C PRO A 6 49.46 -12.66 -7.91
N ARG A 7 49.21 -12.26 -9.17
CA ARG A 7 50.26 -11.77 -10.07
C ARG A 7 50.89 -10.46 -9.61
N ALA A 8 50.10 -9.52 -9.07
CA ALA A 8 50.62 -8.27 -8.54
C ALA A 8 51.52 -8.46 -7.30
N ARG A 9 51.24 -9.47 -6.44
CA ARG A 9 52.14 -9.84 -5.34
C ARG A 9 53.48 -10.38 -5.83
N ALA A 10 53.48 -11.15 -6.93
CA ALA A 10 54.70 -11.69 -7.53
C ALA A 10 55.59 -10.61 -8.18
N CYS A 11 55.03 -9.44 -8.50
CA CYS A 11 55.75 -8.33 -9.15
C CYS A 11 56.23 -7.24 -8.18
N GLY A 12 56.24 -7.48 -6.86
CA GLY A 12 56.78 -6.51 -5.88
C GLY A 12 55.89 -5.30 -5.60
N VAL A 13 54.59 -5.35 -5.94
CA VAL A 13 53.65 -4.28 -5.57
C VAL A 13 53.54 -4.21 -4.05
N GLN A 14 53.75 -3.02 -3.48
CA GLN A 14 53.71 -2.79 -2.04
C GLN A 14 52.40 -3.31 -1.43
N ALA A 15 52.48 -3.99 -0.29
CA ALA A 15 51.33 -4.60 0.39
C ALA A 15 50.21 -3.60 0.67
N GLU A 16 50.56 -2.33 0.94
CA GLU A 16 49.61 -1.24 1.15
C GLU A 16 48.80 -0.88 -0.10
N ALA A 17 49.43 -0.86 -1.29
CA ALA A 17 48.73 -0.61 -2.54
C ALA A 17 47.72 -1.74 -2.86
N LEU A 18 48.09 -2.99 -2.58
CA LEU A 18 47.20 -4.14 -2.71
C LEU A 18 46.03 -4.09 -1.72
N LYS A 19 46.28 -3.73 -0.46
CA LYS A 19 45.25 -3.57 0.57
C LYS A 19 44.26 -2.46 0.20
N LYS A 20 44.76 -1.33 -0.30
CA LYS A 20 43.95 -0.21 -0.80
C LYS A 20 43.12 -0.60 -2.03
N ALA A 21 43.70 -1.32 -2.99
CA ALA A 21 42.99 -1.82 -4.17
C ALA A 21 41.90 -2.84 -3.80
N GLN A 22 42.16 -3.74 -2.84
CA GLN A 22 41.16 -4.66 -2.31
C GLN A 22 40.01 -3.93 -1.60
N GLY A 23 40.32 -2.89 -0.81
CA GLY A 23 39.31 -2.03 -0.18
C GLY A 23 38.38 -1.37 -1.20
N LYS A 24 38.96 -0.72 -2.22
CA LYS A 24 38.19 -0.11 -3.32
C LYS A 24 37.34 -1.14 -4.07
N LEU A 25 37.88 -2.33 -4.33
CA LEU A 25 37.14 -3.39 -5.01
C LEU A 25 35.91 -3.85 -4.18
N ARG A 26 36.05 -3.98 -2.86
CA ARG A 26 34.94 -4.30 -1.95
C ARG A 26 33.87 -3.21 -1.98
N GLN A 27 34.29 -1.95 -1.94
CA GLN A 27 33.38 -0.79 -2.00
C GLN A 27 32.58 -0.76 -3.32
N VAL A 28 33.24 -0.93 -4.46
CA VAL A 28 32.58 -0.99 -5.78
C VAL A 28 31.62 -2.17 -5.88
N THR A 29 32.02 -3.34 -5.36
CA THR A 29 31.17 -4.54 -5.38
C THR A 29 29.93 -4.36 -4.51
N ALA A 30 30.09 -3.75 -3.32
CA ALA A 30 28.97 -3.44 -2.42
C ALA A 30 28.02 -2.43 -3.06
N THR A 31 28.55 -1.36 -3.65
CA THR A 31 27.78 -0.34 -4.38
C THR A 31 26.95 -0.94 -5.51
N ARG A 32 27.56 -1.80 -6.33
CA ARG A 32 26.86 -2.47 -7.43
C ARG A 32 25.73 -3.36 -6.93
N ARG A 33 25.94 -4.09 -5.83
CA ARG A 33 24.91 -4.94 -5.22
C ARG A 33 23.73 -4.12 -4.69
N VAL A 34 24.02 -3.00 -4.02
CA VAL A 34 22.98 -2.07 -3.55
C VAL A 34 22.15 -1.56 -4.74
N SER A 35 22.80 -1.06 -5.79
CA SER A 35 22.10 -0.57 -6.99
C SER A 35 21.24 -1.64 -7.68
N THR A 36 21.75 -2.87 -7.79
CA THR A 36 20.98 -4.00 -8.34
C THR A 36 19.79 -4.35 -7.44
N ALA A 37 19.97 -4.36 -6.11
CA ALA A 37 18.88 -4.65 -5.18
C ALA A 37 17.79 -3.57 -5.17
N VAL A 38 18.18 -2.28 -5.27
CA VAL A 38 17.23 -1.17 -5.44
C VAL A 38 16.41 -1.35 -6.72
N SER A 39 17.07 -1.70 -7.82
CA SER A 39 16.41 -1.91 -9.12
C SER A 39 15.48 -3.13 -9.12
N GLY A 40 15.82 -4.17 -8.35
CA GLY A 40 15.03 -5.39 -8.24
C GLY A 40 13.86 -5.30 -7.24
N MET A 41 13.70 -4.19 -6.52
CA MET A 41 12.73 -4.02 -5.43
C MET A 41 12.75 -5.16 -4.37
N ASP A 42 13.88 -5.83 -4.21
CA ASP A 42 14.03 -6.94 -3.25
C ASP A 42 14.47 -6.39 -1.89
N GLU A 43 13.52 -6.30 -0.96
CA GLU A 43 13.74 -5.78 0.39
C GLU A 43 14.83 -6.54 1.15
N LEU A 44 14.87 -7.88 1.05
CA LEU A 44 15.82 -8.73 1.78
C LEU A 44 17.22 -8.59 1.20
N ALA A 45 17.34 -8.61 -0.13
CA ALA A 45 18.62 -8.39 -0.80
C ALA A 45 19.15 -6.97 -0.55
N LEU A 46 18.28 -5.96 -0.49
CA LEU A 46 18.66 -4.58 -0.23
C LEU A 46 19.16 -4.38 1.20
N ARG A 47 18.47 -4.93 2.21
CA ARG A 47 18.94 -4.92 3.62
C ARG A 47 20.32 -5.57 3.76
N SER A 48 20.48 -6.75 3.16
CA SER A 48 21.75 -7.49 3.22
C SER A 48 22.90 -6.74 2.53
N SER A 49 22.59 -6.06 1.43
CA SER A 49 23.57 -5.26 0.67
C SER A 49 23.94 -3.97 1.40
N LEU A 50 22.98 -3.32 2.05
CA LEU A 50 23.20 -2.12 2.89
C LEU A 50 24.09 -2.43 4.10
N ALA A 51 23.86 -3.55 4.80
CA ALA A 51 24.71 -3.96 5.91
C ALA A 51 26.19 -4.09 5.47
N ARG A 52 26.43 -4.77 4.34
CA ARG A 52 27.77 -4.91 3.76
C ARG A 52 28.35 -3.60 3.24
N ALA A 53 27.53 -2.69 2.75
CA ALA A 53 27.96 -1.36 2.29
C ALA A 53 28.49 -0.52 3.46
N ARG A 54 27.81 -0.56 4.62
CA ARG A 54 28.25 0.09 5.86
C ARG A 54 29.57 -0.49 6.38
N GLU A 55 29.73 -1.82 6.36
CA GLU A 55 30.98 -2.50 6.73
C GLU A 55 32.19 -2.12 5.86
N HIS A 56 31.94 -1.63 4.65
CA HIS A 56 32.98 -1.31 3.66
C HIS A 56 33.13 0.19 3.41
N ASN A 57 32.56 1.04 4.27
CA ASN A 57 32.62 2.50 4.16
C ASN A 57 32.24 2.99 2.75
N VAL A 58 31.16 2.42 2.19
CA VAL A 58 30.56 2.95 0.96
C VAL A 58 30.11 4.40 1.21
N GLU A 59 30.16 5.21 0.16
CA GLU A 59 29.80 6.63 0.21
C GLU A 59 28.41 6.85 0.83
N HIS A 60 28.33 7.84 1.72
CA HIS A 60 27.15 8.08 2.55
C HIS A 60 25.89 8.33 1.71
N GLY A 61 25.99 9.12 0.63
CA GLY A 61 24.84 9.41 -0.23
C GLY A 61 24.21 8.17 -0.89
N ILE A 62 25.02 7.18 -1.25
CA ILE A 62 24.53 5.91 -1.81
C ILE A 62 23.78 5.10 -0.76
N VAL A 63 24.27 5.12 0.48
CA VAL A 63 23.62 4.44 1.61
C VAL A 63 22.29 5.11 1.93
N GLU A 64 22.24 6.45 1.99
CA GLU A 64 21.02 7.21 2.23
C GLU A 64 19.96 6.98 1.13
N GLU A 65 20.37 6.99 -0.14
CA GLU A 65 19.46 6.73 -1.26
C GLU A 65 18.87 5.31 -1.18
N ALA A 66 19.71 4.33 -0.88
CA ALA A 66 19.30 2.94 -0.71
C ALA A 66 18.39 2.73 0.51
N GLU A 67 18.61 3.45 1.60
CA GLU A 67 17.70 3.46 2.75
C GLU A 67 16.35 4.10 2.40
N GLY A 68 16.36 5.17 1.61
CA GLY A 68 15.14 5.76 1.06
C GLY A 68 14.37 4.78 0.19
N ALA A 69 15.06 4.03 -0.68
CA ALA A 69 14.47 2.97 -1.48
C ALA A 69 13.87 1.85 -0.62
N LEU A 70 14.60 1.42 0.43
CA LEU A 70 14.10 0.42 1.38
C LEU A 70 12.80 0.87 2.06
N LYS A 71 12.74 2.14 2.52
CA LYS A 71 11.53 2.71 3.13
C LYS A 71 10.35 2.70 2.15
N ARG A 72 10.58 3.02 0.87
CA ARG A 72 9.54 2.96 -0.16
C ARG A 72 9.04 1.54 -0.40
N ILE A 73 9.94 0.57 -0.57
CA ILE A 73 9.58 -0.84 -0.78
C ILE A 73 8.77 -1.38 0.40
N ALA A 74 9.24 -1.14 1.63
CA ALA A 74 8.53 -1.58 2.82
C ALA A 74 7.13 -0.94 2.93
N ALA A 75 6.99 0.34 2.56
CA ALA A 75 5.71 1.02 2.56
C ALA A 75 4.76 0.49 1.47
N ILE A 76 5.27 0.17 0.27
CA ILE A 76 4.50 -0.47 -0.80
C ILE A 76 4.00 -1.86 -0.34
N ASN A 77 4.88 -2.68 0.24
CA ASN A 77 4.51 -4.00 0.75
C ASN A 77 3.45 -3.89 1.86
N SER A 78 3.61 -2.93 2.77
CA SER A 78 2.64 -2.67 3.83
C SER A 78 1.30 -2.19 3.26
N LEU A 79 1.31 -1.38 2.21
CA LEU A 79 0.10 -0.89 1.55
C LEU A 79 -0.63 -2.03 0.82
N ALA A 80 0.09 -2.85 0.07
CA ALA A 80 -0.48 -4.02 -0.60
C ALA A 80 -1.12 -4.99 0.42
N ALA A 81 -0.44 -5.26 1.54
CA ALA A 81 -0.99 -6.09 2.61
C ALA A 81 -2.27 -5.47 3.22
N ALA A 82 -2.29 -4.14 3.43
CA ALA A 82 -3.43 -3.45 3.98
C ALA A 82 -4.62 -3.38 3.01
N VAL A 83 -4.36 -3.27 1.70
CA VAL A 83 -5.40 -3.32 0.64
C VAL A 83 -6.09 -4.68 0.60
N CYS A 84 -5.34 -5.76 0.82
CA CYS A 84 -5.90 -7.11 0.95
C CYS A 84 -6.62 -7.33 2.29
N GLY A 85 -6.34 -6.49 3.30
CA GLY A 85 -7.03 -6.49 4.57
C GLY A 85 -8.38 -5.78 4.49
N SER A 86 -9.28 -6.11 5.41
CA SER A 86 -10.57 -5.42 5.59
C SER A 86 -10.53 -4.36 6.71
N ASP A 87 -9.34 -3.90 7.10
CA ASP A 87 -9.16 -2.92 8.18
C ASP A 87 -8.89 -1.53 7.61
N GLU A 88 -9.91 -0.67 7.70
CA GLU A 88 -9.89 0.73 7.28
C GLU A 88 -8.75 1.53 7.92
N ASN A 89 -8.54 1.37 9.24
CA ASN A 89 -7.52 2.11 9.97
C ASN A 89 -6.11 1.66 9.58
N ALA A 90 -5.92 0.36 9.38
CA ALA A 90 -4.64 -0.17 8.91
C ALA A 90 -4.30 0.36 7.51
N LEU A 91 -5.30 0.45 6.63
CA LEU A 91 -5.12 0.98 5.27
C LEU A 91 -4.82 2.48 5.26
N GLU A 92 -5.49 3.29 6.08
CA GLU A 92 -5.17 4.71 6.25
C GLU A 92 -3.72 4.91 6.73
N GLN A 93 -3.31 4.18 7.77
CA GLN A 93 -1.94 4.25 8.27
C GLN A 93 -0.92 3.82 7.20
N ALA A 94 -1.23 2.80 6.40
CA ALA A 94 -0.35 2.35 5.33
C ALA A 94 -0.23 3.40 4.21
N LEU A 95 -1.33 4.08 3.85
CA LEU A 95 -1.32 5.19 2.89
C LEU A 95 -0.48 6.37 3.37
N ASP A 96 -0.59 6.72 4.65
CA ASP A 96 0.20 7.81 5.24
C ASP A 96 1.70 7.46 5.30
N ARG A 97 2.04 6.21 5.65
CA ARG A 97 3.42 5.71 5.60
C ARG A 97 3.98 5.73 4.18
N ALA A 98 3.20 5.27 3.20
CA ALA A 98 3.58 5.30 1.79
C ALA A 98 3.82 6.73 1.29
N ARG A 99 2.95 7.67 1.66
CA ARG A 99 3.13 9.09 1.34
C ARG A 99 4.38 9.67 2.00
N GLY A 100 4.61 9.38 3.28
CA GLY A 100 5.79 9.82 4.02
C GLY A 100 7.10 9.22 3.49
N ALA A 101 7.05 8.02 2.91
CA ALA A 101 8.19 7.39 2.24
C ALA A 101 8.42 7.93 0.81
N GLY A 102 7.54 8.78 0.28
CA GLY A 102 7.62 9.29 -1.08
C GLY A 102 7.20 8.28 -2.15
N VAL A 103 6.35 7.30 -1.81
CA VAL A 103 5.68 6.46 -2.81
C VAL A 103 4.73 7.35 -3.61
N GLN A 104 4.73 7.20 -4.93
CA GLN A 104 3.90 7.97 -5.85
C GLN A 104 3.27 7.05 -6.90
N GLY A 105 2.26 7.56 -7.62
CA GLY A 105 1.63 6.87 -8.73
C GLY A 105 0.59 5.85 -8.32
N ASP A 106 0.53 4.76 -9.09
CA ASP A 106 -0.59 3.82 -9.13
C ASP A 106 -0.85 3.13 -7.78
N SER A 107 0.19 2.78 -7.01
CA SER A 107 0.02 2.11 -5.72
C SER A 107 -0.75 2.96 -4.71
N LEU A 108 -0.54 4.28 -4.69
CA LEU A 108 -1.32 5.17 -3.81
C LEU A 108 -2.75 5.35 -4.31
N ALA A 109 -2.97 5.34 -5.63
CA ALA A 109 -4.30 5.42 -6.20
C ALA A 109 -5.11 4.17 -5.86
N GLU A 110 -4.56 2.99 -6.09
CA GLU A 110 -5.16 1.70 -5.74
C GLU A 110 -5.52 1.61 -4.24
N GLY A 111 -4.60 2.04 -3.37
CA GLY A 111 -4.86 2.06 -1.93
C GLY A 111 -5.99 3.03 -1.53
N ARG A 112 -6.10 4.18 -2.19
CA ARG A 112 -7.21 5.13 -1.93
C ARG A 112 -8.54 4.61 -2.42
N GLU A 113 -8.57 3.96 -3.57
CA GLU A 113 -9.76 3.30 -4.10
C GLU A 113 -10.22 2.17 -3.18
N ALA A 114 -9.29 1.36 -2.68
CA ALA A 114 -9.59 0.34 -1.67
C ALA A 114 -10.18 0.94 -0.39
N LEU A 115 -9.62 2.05 0.09
CA LEU A 115 -10.15 2.75 1.27
C LEU A 115 -11.56 3.30 1.01
N ALA A 116 -11.79 3.90 -0.15
CA ALA A 116 -13.11 4.40 -0.54
C ALA A 116 -14.14 3.27 -0.59
N ARG A 117 -13.77 2.09 -1.11
CA ARG A 117 -14.63 0.89 -1.10
C ARG A 117 -14.96 0.45 0.32
N LEU A 118 -13.97 0.35 1.20
CA LEU A 118 -14.18 -0.08 2.60
C LEU A 118 -15.11 0.89 3.34
N LYS A 119 -14.87 2.20 3.21
CA LYS A 119 -15.74 3.23 3.81
C LYS A 119 -17.16 3.15 3.28
N ALA A 120 -17.33 3.03 1.96
CA ALA A 120 -18.65 2.95 1.35
C ALA A 120 -19.40 1.67 1.74
N SER A 121 -18.73 0.51 1.81
CA SER A 121 -19.33 -0.74 2.31
C SER A 121 -19.78 -0.61 3.77
N ARG A 122 -18.95 0.00 4.63
CA ARG A 122 -19.30 0.26 6.03
C ARG A 122 -20.48 1.21 6.19
N GLU A 123 -20.50 2.31 5.44
CA GLU A 123 -21.62 3.25 5.42
C GLU A 123 -22.91 2.57 4.94
N LEU A 124 -22.81 1.72 3.91
CA LEU A 124 -23.93 0.95 3.38
C LEU A 124 -24.52 0.02 4.43
N SER A 125 -23.66 -0.72 5.14
CA SER A 125 -24.06 -1.59 6.24
C SER A 125 -24.73 -0.80 7.37
N ALA A 126 -24.12 0.30 7.80
CA ALA A 126 -24.65 1.13 8.88
C ALA A 126 -26.00 1.77 8.53
N ALA A 127 -26.18 2.26 7.29
CA ALA A 127 -27.44 2.83 6.84
C ALA A 127 -28.54 1.76 6.74
N SER A 128 -28.18 0.54 6.31
CA SER A 128 -29.10 -0.60 6.29
C SER A 128 -29.56 -0.99 7.69
N ASP A 129 -28.65 -0.99 8.67
CA ASP A 129 -28.95 -1.33 10.06
C ASP A 129 -29.77 -0.23 10.78
N ALA A 130 -29.50 1.04 10.46
CA ALA A 130 -30.20 2.18 11.06
C ALA A 130 -31.65 2.32 10.58
N GLY A 131 -32.01 1.70 9.45
CA GLY A 131 -33.34 1.87 8.86
C GLY A 131 -33.61 3.31 8.42
N ASP A 132 -32.58 4.06 8.03
CA ASP A 132 -32.71 5.37 7.39
C ASP A 132 -32.78 5.18 5.86
N GLN A 133 -33.98 5.27 5.28
CA GLN A 133 -34.18 5.04 3.84
C GLN A 133 -33.36 6.02 2.99
N HIS A 134 -33.41 7.31 3.33
CA HIS A 134 -32.72 8.34 2.55
C HIS A 134 -31.20 8.20 2.71
N GLY A 135 -30.73 7.89 3.93
CA GLY A 135 -29.34 7.55 4.19
C GLY A 135 -28.86 6.33 3.38
N LEU A 136 -29.69 5.28 3.29
CA LEU A 136 -29.39 4.06 2.56
C LEU A 136 -29.30 4.28 1.05
N GLU A 137 -30.22 5.05 0.45
CA GLU A 137 -30.16 5.41 -0.98
C GLU A 137 -28.89 6.20 -1.31
N ALA A 138 -28.51 7.15 -0.46
CA ALA A 138 -27.27 7.90 -0.60
C ALA A 138 -26.03 7.02 -0.45
N ALA A 139 -26.05 6.06 0.49
CA ALA A 139 -24.96 5.11 0.69
C ALA A 139 -24.82 4.14 -0.50
N ILE A 140 -25.93 3.68 -1.09
CA ILE A 140 -25.93 2.85 -2.32
C ILE A 140 -25.26 3.60 -3.47
N ALA A 141 -25.59 4.88 -3.66
CA ALA A 141 -24.97 5.69 -4.71
C ALA A 141 -23.46 5.80 -4.53
N ARG A 142 -22.99 6.06 -3.29
CA ARG A 142 -21.55 6.12 -2.98
C ARG A 142 -20.86 4.76 -3.17
N ALA A 143 -21.50 3.67 -2.74
CA ALA A 143 -20.98 2.31 -2.90
C ALA A 143 -20.78 1.93 -4.38
N LYS A 144 -21.72 2.30 -5.25
CA LYS A 144 -21.60 2.10 -6.70
C LYS A 144 -20.42 2.87 -7.31
N VAL A 145 -20.26 4.14 -6.94
CA VAL A 145 -19.14 4.97 -7.44
C VAL A 145 -17.79 4.46 -6.92
N ALA A 146 -17.74 3.99 -5.68
CA ALA A 146 -16.52 3.43 -5.09
C ALA A 146 -16.16 2.05 -5.67
N GLY A 147 -17.08 1.37 -6.34
CA GLY A 147 -16.87 0.01 -6.87
C GLY A 147 -16.99 -1.08 -5.81
N VAL A 148 -17.88 -0.90 -4.83
CA VAL A 148 -18.28 -1.96 -3.89
C VAL A 148 -18.92 -3.12 -4.65
N SER A 149 -18.86 -4.35 -4.10
CA SER A 149 -19.35 -5.53 -4.81
C SER A 149 -20.82 -5.40 -5.18
N THR A 150 -21.18 -5.87 -6.39
CA THR A 150 -22.56 -5.83 -6.89
C THR A 150 -23.53 -6.60 -5.99
N SER A 151 -23.06 -7.66 -5.34
CA SER A 151 -23.82 -8.44 -4.36
C SER A 151 -24.20 -7.62 -3.13
N GLU A 152 -23.25 -6.88 -2.53
CA GLU A 152 -23.54 -6.03 -1.35
C GLU A 152 -24.51 -4.91 -1.72
N VAL A 153 -24.28 -4.28 -2.87
CA VAL A 153 -25.17 -3.23 -3.40
C VAL A 153 -26.59 -3.77 -3.62
N HIS A 154 -26.73 -4.96 -4.19
CA HIS A 154 -28.05 -5.55 -4.45
C HIS A 154 -28.82 -5.91 -3.17
N VAL A 155 -28.11 -6.38 -2.14
CA VAL A 155 -28.71 -6.63 -0.82
C VAL A 155 -29.24 -5.32 -0.23
N ALA A 156 -28.45 -4.25 -0.28
CA ALA A 156 -28.86 -2.93 0.21
C ALA A 156 -30.06 -2.36 -0.58
N GLU A 157 -30.07 -2.50 -1.91
CA GLU A 157 -31.21 -2.11 -2.75
C GLU A 157 -32.50 -2.86 -2.36
N SER A 158 -32.37 -4.17 -2.06
CA SER A 158 -33.51 -4.98 -1.61
C SER A 158 -34.03 -4.55 -0.23
N VAL A 159 -33.15 -4.08 0.66
CA VAL A 159 -33.55 -3.47 1.94
C VAL A 159 -34.28 -2.16 1.70
N ALA A 160 -33.72 -1.26 0.90
CA ALA A 160 -34.33 0.03 0.57
C ALA A 160 -35.73 -0.13 -0.06
N ALA A 161 -35.89 -1.08 -0.99
CA ALA A 161 -37.17 -1.36 -1.62
C ALA A 161 -38.24 -1.82 -0.62
N ARG A 162 -37.87 -2.66 0.36
CA ARG A 162 -38.79 -3.10 1.42
C ARG A 162 -39.20 -1.96 2.34
N MET A 163 -38.27 -1.05 2.65
CA MET A 163 -38.57 0.13 3.46
C MET A 163 -39.53 1.08 2.75
N ALA A 164 -39.27 1.38 1.48
CA ALA A 164 -40.14 2.23 0.66
C ALA A 164 -41.56 1.65 0.55
N ALA A 165 -41.67 0.34 0.29
CA ALA A 165 -42.96 -0.34 0.22
C ALA A 165 -43.73 -0.27 1.56
N ARG A 166 -43.02 -0.38 2.68
CA ARG A 166 -43.63 -0.25 4.01
C ARG A 166 -44.16 1.16 4.26
N THR A 167 -43.38 2.19 3.96
CA THR A 167 -43.81 3.60 4.12
C THR A 167 -45.02 3.90 3.24
N GLN A 168 -45.04 3.42 1.99
CA GLN A 168 -46.20 3.57 1.11
C GLN A 168 -47.48 2.90 1.66
N LEU A 169 -47.34 1.73 2.29
CA LEU A 169 -48.48 1.06 2.93
C LEU A 169 -48.96 1.82 4.18
N GLU A 170 -48.03 2.35 4.98
CA GLU A 170 -48.34 3.18 6.16
C GLU A 170 -49.04 4.49 5.75
N ASP A 171 -48.57 5.16 4.69
CA ASP A 171 -49.20 6.38 4.15
C ASP A 171 -50.59 6.10 3.57
N ALA A 172 -50.74 4.99 2.83
CA ALA A 172 -52.02 4.57 2.28
C ALA A 172 -53.04 4.22 3.37
N ALA A 173 -52.60 3.56 4.45
CA ALA A 173 -53.43 3.28 5.61
C ALA A 173 -53.85 4.57 6.33
N ALA A 174 -52.95 5.54 6.48
CA ALA A 174 -53.25 6.82 7.11
C ALA A 174 -54.25 7.67 6.30
N CYS A 175 -54.19 7.61 4.97
CA CYS A 175 -55.12 8.33 4.10
C CYS A 175 -56.48 7.63 3.93
N GLY A 176 -56.52 6.30 4.11
CA GLY A 176 -57.71 5.47 3.87
C GLY A 176 -58.80 5.53 4.95
N ASP A 177 -58.52 6.12 6.12
CA ASP A 177 -59.37 6.00 7.32
C ASP A 177 -60.27 7.23 7.60
N LEU A 178 -60.55 8.07 6.59
CA LEU A 178 -61.36 9.30 6.74
C LEU A 178 -62.71 9.30 6.00
N VAL A 179 -63.18 8.18 5.42
CA VAL A 179 -64.44 8.16 4.64
C VAL A 179 -65.51 7.18 5.19
N ALA A 180 -65.42 6.80 6.47
CA ALA A 180 -66.44 5.98 7.13
C ALA A 180 -67.03 6.65 8.39
N LEU A 181 -67.59 7.85 8.25
CA LEU A 181 -68.55 8.47 9.17
C LEU A 181 -69.59 9.24 8.36
#